data_AF-A0A150IT48-F1
#
_entry.id   AF-A0A150IT48-F1
#
_cell.length_a   1.000
_cell.length_b   1.000
_cell.length_c   1.000
_cell.angle_alpha   90.00
_cell.angle_beta   90.00
_cell.angle_gamma   90.00
#
_symmetry.space_group_name_H-M   'P 1'
#
loop_
_entity.id
_entity.type
_entity.pdbx_description
1 polymer ?
#
loop_
_entity_poly.entity_id
_entity_poly.type
_entity_poly.pdbx_seq_one_letter_code
_entity_poly.pdbx_strand_id
1 'polypeptide(L)'
;MGDEMLVPLDLYLASGIHIGTTQKTRDMERYIFRIRQDGLYILDINDIQIGMTLEGIVRNVVDFGVFIDIGLKNDALCHISEISNTYIKNPLEVVEVGNIVSVKVIGIDLDRKRISLSMKR
;
A
#
# COMPACT_ATOMS: atom_id res chain seq x y z
N MET A 1 -17.71 -33.40 -16.47
CA MET A 1 -18.89 -32.82 -15.82
C MET A 1 -18.32 -31.99 -14.68
N GLY A 2 -18.04 -30.71 -14.97
CA GLY A 2 -17.19 -29.90 -14.11
C GLY A 2 -17.91 -29.58 -12.82
N ASP A 3 -17.26 -29.80 -11.68
CA ASP A 3 -17.74 -29.36 -10.38
C ASP A 3 -17.94 -27.85 -10.43
N GLU A 4 -19.20 -27.42 -10.57
CA GLU A 4 -19.58 -26.04 -10.33
C GLU A 4 -19.27 -25.75 -8.87
N MET A 5 -18.26 -24.92 -8.64
CA MET A 5 -17.93 -24.47 -7.29
C MET A 5 -19.15 -23.80 -6.67
N LEU A 6 -19.50 -24.22 -5.45
CA LEU A 6 -20.62 -23.68 -4.66
C LEU A 6 -20.48 -22.16 -4.38
N VAL A 7 -19.26 -21.64 -4.48
CA VAL A 7 -18.93 -20.23 -4.34
C VAL A 7 -18.12 -19.79 -5.56
N PRO A 8 -18.40 -18.59 -6.12
CA PRO A 8 -17.59 -18.02 -7.20
C PRO A 8 -16.11 -18.01 -6.85
N LEU A 9 -15.26 -18.33 -7.83
CA LEU A 9 -13.80 -18.45 -7.63
C LEU A 9 -13.19 -17.19 -7.02
N ASP A 10 -13.69 -16.02 -7.41
CA ASP A 10 -13.23 -14.72 -6.94
C ASP A 10 -13.48 -14.54 -5.44
N LEU A 11 -14.65 -14.99 -4.97
CA LEU A 11 -15.06 -14.94 -3.56
C LEU A 11 -14.27 -15.97 -2.73
N TYR A 12 -14.02 -17.15 -3.30
CA TYR A 12 -13.22 -18.19 -2.68
C TYR A 12 -11.78 -17.72 -2.43
N LEU A 13 -11.16 -17.09 -3.44
CA LEU A 13 -9.79 -16.55 -3.35
C LEU A 13 -9.70 -15.37 -2.37
N ALA A 14 -10.73 -14.53 -2.28
CA ALA A 14 -10.78 -13.41 -1.33
C ALA A 14 -10.94 -13.84 0.14
N SER A 15 -11.52 -15.02 0.39
CA SER A 15 -11.86 -15.48 1.74
C SER A 15 -10.68 -16.01 2.58
N GLY A 16 -9.52 -16.28 1.95
CA GLY A 16 -8.31 -16.70 2.65
C GLY A 16 -8.37 -18.06 3.36
N ILE A 17 -9.45 -18.83 3.22
CA ILE A 17 -9.62 -20.16 3.82
C ILE A 17 -9.38 -21.22 2.73
N HIS A 18 -8.22 -21.89 2.79
CA HIS A 18 -7.88 -22.96 1.84
C HIS A 18 -7.47 -24.25 2.57
N ILE A 19 -8.46 -25.08 2.91
CA ILE A 19 -8.23 -26.49 3.25
C ILE A 19 -8.27 -27.29 1.95
N GLY A 20 -7.11 -27.77 1.46
CA GLY A 20 -7.06 -28.96 0.60
C GLY A 20 -6.87 -28.81 -0.91
N THR A 21 -6.14 -27.81 -1.44
CA THR A 21 -5.81 -27.77 -2.89
C THR A 21 -4.31 -28.00 -3.16
N THR A 22 -4.00 -28.91 -4.09
CA THR A 22 -2.63 -29.29 -4.53
C THR A 22 -2.08 -28.44 -5.69
N GLN A 23 -2.84 -27.48 -6.22
CA GLN A 23 -2.37 -26.61 -7.30
C GLN A 23 -1.47 -25.51 -6.72
N LYS A 24 -0.16 -25.60 -6.98
CA LYS A 24 0.79 -24.53 -6.68
C LYS A 24 0.52 -23.35 -7.62
N THR A 25 -0.18 -22.37 -7.09
CA THR A 25 -0.73 -21.21 -7.79
C THR A 25 0.36 -20.19 -8.08
N ARG A 26 0.83 -20.12 -9.34
CA ARG A 26 1.65 -19.00 -9.83
C ARG A 26 0.92 -17.64 -9.70
N ASP A 27 -0.41 -17.65 -9.67
CA ASP A 27 -1.23 -16.45 -9.47
C ASP A 27 -1.40 -16.04 -8.00
N MET A 28 -1.04 -16.90 -7.03
CA MET A 28 -1.11 -16.54 -5.61
C MET A 28 -0.03 -15.54 -5.19
N GLU A 29 1.07 -15.43 -5.94
CA GLU A 29 2.11 -14.43 -5.64
C GLU A 29 1.56 -13.00 -5.66
N ARG A 30 0.51 -12.72 -6.45
CA ARG A 30 -0.12 -11.39 -6.44
C ARG A 30 -0.90 -11.10 -5.16
N TYR A 31 -1.31 -12.12 -4.41
CA TYR A 31 -2.15 -11.97 -3.21
C TYR A 31 -1.36 -12.18 -1.91
N ILE A 32 -0.19 -12.81 -1.95
CA ILE A 32 0.65 -13.02 -0.76
C ILE A 32 1.58 -11.81 -0.58
N PHE A 33 1.04 -10.64 -0.26
CA PHE A 33 1.90 -9.56 0.25
C PHE A 33 1.30 -8.88 1.47
N ARG A 34 1.56 -9.54 2.60
CA ARG A 34 1.68 -9.01 3.98
C ARG A 34 0.38 -8.63 4.69
N ILE A 35 0.03 -9.50 5.63
CA ILE A 35 -1.10 -9.47 6.56
C ILE A 35 -0.99 -8.25 7.50
N ARG A 36 -1.95 -7.30 7.41
CA ARG A 36 -2.40 -6.52 8.59
C ARG A 36 -3.50 -7.34 9.31
N GLN A 37 -3.70 -7.10 10.60
CA GLN A 37 -4.58 -7.90 11.47
C GLN A 37 -6.07 -7.96 11.05
N ASP A 38 -6.47 -7.20 10.02
CA ASP A 38 -7.83 -6.87 9.65
C ASP A 38 -8.18 -7.08 8.15
N GLY A 39 -7.28 -7.65 7.33
CA GLY A 39 -7.62 -8.11 5.97
C GLY A 39 -6.59 -7.77 4.88
N LEU A 40 -6.70 -8.46 3.73
CA LEU A 40 -5.89 -8.20 2.53
C LEU A 40 -6.50 -7.04 1.74
N TYR A 41 -5.82 -5.90 1.69
CA TYR A 41 -6.15 -4.84 0.73
C TYR A 41 -4.92 -4.56 -0.13
N ILE A 42 -4.98 -5.02 -1.38
CA ILE A 42 -4.17 -4.44 -2.44
C ILE A 42 -5.05 -3.34 -3.02
N LEU A 43 -4.77 -2.09 -2.68
CA LEU A 43 -5.42 -0.97 -3.35
C LEU A 43 -4.87 -0.93 -4.78
N ASP A 44 -5.73 -0.82 -5.79
CA ASP A 44 -5.27 -0.45 -7.12
C ASP A 44 -5.07 1.08 -7.14
N ILE A 45 -4.17 1.57 -7.99
CA ILE A 45 -3.96 3.02 -8.13
C ILE A 45 -5.24 3.73 -8.60
N ASN A 46 -6.13 3.01 -9.30
CA ASN A 46 -7.43 3.52 -9.73
C ASN A 46 -8.43 3.71 -8.58
N ASP A 47 -8.24 3.01 -7.45
CA ASP A 47 -9.09 3.14 -6.26
C ASP A 47 -8.68 4.32 -5.37
N ILE A 48 -7.51 4.90 -5.63
CA ILE A 48 -6.97 6.01 -4.85
C ILE A 48 -7.41 7.34 -5.44
N GLN A 49 -7.85 8.22 -4.56
CA GLN A 49 -8.28 9.57 -4.92
C GLN A 49 -7.40 10.61 -4.22
N ILE A 50 -7.15 11.71 -4.92
CA ILE A 50 -6.50 12.88 -4.32
C ILE A 50 -7.37 13.38 -3.17
N GLY A 51 -6.75 13.64 -2.02
CA GLY A 51 -7.39 14.04 -0.79
C GLY A 51 -7.68 12.90 0.18
N MET A 52 -7.59 11.64 -0.28
CA MET A 52 -7.76 10.47 0.58
C MET A 52 -6.67 10.39 1.64
N THR A 53 -7.04 10.05 2.87
CA THR A 53 -6.10 9.80 3.97
C THR A 53 -5.95 8.30 4.19
N LEU A 54 -4.71 7.82 4.29
CA LEU A 54 -4.35 6.42 4.41
C LEU A 54 -3.32 6.25 5.54
N GLU A 55 -3.23 5.04 6.10
CA GLU A 55 -2.14 4.66 7.00
C GLU A 55 -1.11 3.82 6.25
N GLY A 56 0.13 4.29 6.24
CA GLY A 56 1.24 3.61 5.59
C GLY A 56 2.39 3.29 6.53
N ILE A 57 3.30 2.44 6.08
CA ILE A 57 4.52 2.07 6.80
C ILE A 57 5.71 2.67 6.06
N VAL A 58 6.57 3.39 6.77
CA VAL A 58 7.81 3.92 6.19
C VAL A 58 8.72 2.76 5.79
N ARG A 59 9.02 2.64 4.50
CA ARG A 59 9.91 1.61 3.95
C ARG A 59 11.34 2.09 3.83
N ASN A 60 11.50 3.35 3.43
CA ASN A 60 12.81 3.93 3.20
C ASN A 60 12.78 5.44 3.38
N VAL A 61 13.88 6.01 3.86
CA VAL A 61 14.06 7.45 4.06
C VAL A 61 15.29 7.87 3.25
N VAL A 62 15.14 8.92 2.47
CA VAL A 62 16.21 9.50 1.62
C VAL A 62 16.24 11.02 1.81
N ASP A 63 17.32 11.68 1.41
CA ASP A 63 17.53 13.12 1.72
C ASP A 63 16.38 14.03 1.25
N PHE A 64 15.72 13.70 0.14
CA PHE A 64 14.64 14.51 -0.43
C PHE A 64 13.22 14.03 -0.07
N GLY A 65 13.08 12.96 0.71
CA GLY A 65 11.76 12.43 1.03
C GLY A 65 11.74 11.03 1.66
N VAL A 66 10.53 10.49 1.76
CA VAL A 66 10.24 9.24 2.46
C VAL A 66 9.35 8.37 1.58
N PHE A 67 9.74 7.12 1.42
CA PHE A 67 8.94 6.11 0.73
C PHE A 67 8.08 5.37 1.74
N ILE A 68 6.77 5.36 1.48
CA ILE A 68 5.75 4.84 2.39
C ILE A 68 4.94 3.79 1.64
N ASP A 69 4.89 2.60 2.22
CA ASP A 69 4.04 1.51 1.76
C ASP A 69 2.62 1.74 2.28
N ILE A 70 1.69 2.01 1.37
CA ILE A 70 0.28 2.26 1.64
C ILE A 70 -0.61 1.11 1.14
N GLY A 71 -0.06 -0.08 0.93
CA GLY A 71 -0.81 -1.24 0.42
C GLY A 71 -0.99 -1.26 -1.09
N LEU A 72 -0.13 -0.56 -1.82
CA LEU A 72 -0.05 -0.60 -3.28
C LEU A 72 1.06 -1.53 -3.74
N LYS A 73 1.08 -1.82 -5.04
CA LYS A 73 2.20 -2.52 -5.67
C LYS A 73 3.53 -1.77 -5.54
N ASN A 74 3.50 -0.44 -5.58
CA ASN A 74 4.67 0.42 -5.50
C ASN A 74 4.56 1.33 -4.27
N ASP A 75 5.70 1.60 -3.62
CA ASP A 75 5.77 2.58 -2.54
C ASP A 75 5.44 3.99 -3.07
N ALA A 76 4.72 4.74 -2.25
CA ALA A 76 4.37 6.12 -2.55
C ALA A 76 5.40 7.08 -1.90
N LEU A 77 5.62 8.24 -2.52
CA LEU A 77 6.65 9.18 -2.10
C LEU A 77 6.03 10.35 -1.34
N CYS A 78 6.49 10.59 -0.13
CA CYS A 78 6.30 11.86 0.58
C CYS A 78 7.56 12.71 0.41
N HIS A 79 7.46 13.85 -0.27
CA HIS A 79 8.59 14.77 -0.42
C HIS A 79 8.95 15.40 0.94
N ILE A 80 10.21 15.77 1.17
CA ILE A 80 10.65 16.38 2.45
C ILE A 80 9.84 17.62 2.82
N SER A 81 9.46 18.42 1.81
CA SER A 81 8.61 19.59 2.03
C SER A 81 7.25 19.23 2.57
N GLU A 82 6.76 18.01 2.37
CA GLU A 82 5.43 17.52 2.75
C GLU A 82 5.43 16.67 4.03
N ILE A 83 6.58 16.51 4.68
CA ILE A 83 6.69 15.73 5.93
C ILE A 83 6.16 16.52 7.13
N SER A 84 6.41 17.84 7.18
CA SER A 84 6.01 18.69 8.30
C SER A 84 5.73 20.13 7.87
N ASN A 85 5.01 20.86 8.72
CA ASN A 85 4.75 22.28 8.58
C ASN A 85 5.97 23.14 8.95
N THR A 86 6.93 22.57 9.68
CA THR A 86 8.21 23.23 10.00
C THR A 86 9.27 22.81 9.00
N TYR A 87 10.20 23.71 8.68
CA TYR A 87 11.35 23.37 7.85
C TYR A 87 12.22 22.33 8.55
N ILE A 88 12.46 21.21 7.87
CA ILE A 88 13.31 20.11 8.34
C ILE A 88 14.43 19.93 7.33
N LYS A 89 15.67 19.76 7.83
CA LYS A 89 16.83 19.45 7.00
C LYS A 89 17.00 17.95 6.76
N ASN A 90 16.62 17.13 7.73
CA ASN A 90 16.79 15.68 7.65
C ASN A 90 15.46 14.96 8.00
N PRO A 91 14.86 14.22 7.06
CA PRO A 91 13.61 13.50 7.32
C PRO A 91 13.71 12.46 8.45
N LEU A 92 14.92 11.95 8.74
CA LEU A 92 15.16 11.03 9.85
C LEU A 92 14.90 11.63 11.24
N GLU A 93 14.81 12.96 11.37
CA GLU A 93 14.45 13.61 12.64
C GLU A 93 12.96 13.47 12.97
N VAL A 94 12.12 13.12 11.98
CA VAL A 94 10.66 13.07 12.13
C VAL A 94 10.11 11.67 11.92
N VAL A 95 10.74 10.86 11.08
CA VAL A 95 10.29 9.51 10.78
C VAL A 95 11.45 8.53 10.72
N GLU A 96 11.16 7.30 11.15
CA GLU A 96 12.08 6.17 11.03
C GLU A 96 11.48 5.06 10.16
N VAL A 97 12.36 4.26 9.56
CA VAL A 97 11.93 3.07 8.81
C VAL A 97 11.17 2.11 9.73
N GLY A 98 10.00 1.67 9.28
CA GLY A 98 9.09 0.82 10.04
C GLY A 98 8.02 1.58 10.83
N ASN A 99 8.10 2.91 10.93
CA ASN A 99 7.04 3.69 11.56
C ASN A 99 5.73 3.61 10.77
N ILE A 100 4.60 3.53 11.49
CA ILE A 100 3.27 3.67 10.93
C ILE A 100 2.91 5.16 10.93
N VAL A 101 2.56 5.70 9.77
CA VAL A 101 2.28 7.12 9.57
C VAL A 101 0.96 7.31 8.84
N SER A 102 0.21 8.34 9.23
CA SER A 102 -0.98 8.77 8.51
C SER A 102 -0.57 9.79 7.43
N VAL A 103 -1.01 9.53 6.20
CA VAL A 103 -0.65 10.31 5.01
C VAL A 103 -1.88 10.67 4.21
N LYS A 104 -1.86 11.83 3.58
CA LYS A 104 -2.86 12.28 2.62
C LYS A 104 -2.31 12.20 1.21
N VAL A 105 -3.11 11.69 0.27
CA VAL A 105 -2.77 11.67 -1.15
C VAL A 105 -2.92 13.09 -1.71
N ILE A 106 -1.85 13.64 -2.25
CA ILE A 106 -1.83 15.00 -2.84
C ILE A 106 -1.66 14.99 -4.35
N GLY A 107 -1.25 13.86 -4.94
CA GLY A 107 -1.10 13.74 -6.37
C GLY A 107 -0.98 12.29 -6.82
N ILE A 108 -1.47 12.01 -8.02
CA ILE A 108 -1.44 10.69 -8.64
C ILE A 108 -0.96 10.89 -10.08
N ASP A 109 0.11 10.19 -10.44
CA ASP A 109 0.66 10.14 -11.79
C ASP A 109 0.47 8.71 -12.31
N LEU A 110 -0.58 8.52 -13.12
CA LEU A 110 -0.99 7.21 -13.64
C LEU A 110 0.00 6.69 -14.70
N ASP A 111 0.56 7.59 -15.53
CA ASP A 111 1.54 7.24 -16.55
C ASP A 111 2.81 6.64 -15.93
N ARG A 112 3.27 7.24 -14.83
CA ARG A 112 4.48 6.80 -14.11
C ARG A 112 4.19 5.84 -12.96
N LYS A 113 2.92 5.58 -12.65
CA LYS A 113 2.45 4.79 -11.49
C LYS A 113 3.05 5.28 -10.18
N ARG A 114 3.04 6.61 -9.98
CA ARG A 114 3.58 7.27 -8.80
C ARG A 114 2.48 7.98 -8.03
N ILE A 115 2.59 7.97 -6.72
CA ILE A 115 1.69 8.68 -5.83
C ILE A 115 2.52 9.58 -4.94
N SER A 116 2.06 10.82 -4.85
CA SER A 116 2.62 11.84 -3.98
C SER A 116 1.78 11.90 -2.71
N LEU A 117 2.46 11.80 -1.57
CA LEU A 117 1.87 11.83 -0.24
C LEU A 117 2.28 13.08 0.51
N SER A 118 1.46 13.45 1.49
CA SER A 118 1.75 14.47 2.47
C SER A 118 1.45 13.96 3.87
N MET A 119 2.37 14.21 4.80
CA MET A 119 2.18 13.96 6.24
C MET A 119 1.74 15.22 6.98
N LYS A 120 1.66 16.36 6.29
CA LYS A 120 1.12 17.59 6.85
C LYS A 120 -0.37 17.43 7.17
N ARG A 121 -0.76 18.05 8.27
CA ARG A 121 -2.15 18.29 8.65
C ARG A 121 -2.54 19.72 8.32
#